data_AF-A0A531LJ72-F1
#
_entry.id   AF-A0A531LJ72-F1
#
_cell.length_a   1.000
_cell.length_b   1.000
_cell.length_c   1.000
_cell.angle_alpha   90.00
_cell.angle_beta   90.00
_cell.angle_gamma   90.00
#
_symmetry.space_group_name_H-M   'P 1'
#
loop_
_entity.id
_entity.type
_entity.pdbx_description
1 polymer ?
#
loop_
_entity_poly.entity_id
_entity_poly.type
_entity_poly.pdbx_seq_one_letter_code
_entity_poly.pdbx_strand_id
1 'polypeptide(L)'
;MSILDTLLAPFQFGFMVNALIASVLVAVPTALLSCFLVLKGWSLMGDAISHAVFPGVVIAYILGFPYSIGAFAAGMVCALATGFLKDNSRIKQDTVMGIVFSGMFGFGLVLYVKIQSDVHLDHILFGDVLGIGLRDIVETGLIAAITAGIIGIKWRDFLLHAFDPAQARAVGLRVNLLHYGLLCL
;
A
#
# COMPACT_ATOMS: atom_id res chain seq x y z
N MET A 1 32.11 -9.81 -24.05
CA MET A 1 31.49 -8.74 -23.24
C MET A 1 32.18 -8.76 -21.90
N SER A 2 32.73 -7.64 -21.43
CA SER A 2 33.36 -7.61 -20.11
C SER A 2 32.28 -7.79 -19.02
N ILE A 3 32.64 -8.30 -17.85
CA ILE A 3 31.70 -8.43 -16.72
C ILE A 3 31.06 -7.08 -16.36
N LEU A 4 31.79 -5.98 -16.58
CA LEU A 4 31.32 -4.61 -16.35
C LEU A 4 30.26 -4.20 -17.38
N ASP A 5 30.39 -4.61 -18.64
CA ASP A 5 29.37 -4.34 -19.66
C ASP A 5 28.07 -5.11 -19.35
N THR A 6 28.17 -6.34 -18.84
CA THR A 6 27.00 -7.13 -18.42
C THR A 6 26.31 -6.52 -17.20
N LEU A 7 27.07 -5.93 -16.26
CA LEU A 7 26.53 -5.25 -15.08
C LEU A 7 25.94 -3.87 -15.39
N LEU A 8 26.44 -3.18 -16.43
CA LEU A 8 25.96 -1.85 -16.85
C LEU A 8 24.89 -1.92 -17.95
N ALA A 9 24.73 -3.06 -18.62
CA ALA A 9 23.66 -3.31 -19.60
C ALA A 9 22.25 -2.93 -19.10
N PRO A 10 21.87 -3.16 -17.81
CA PRO A 10 20.56 -2.76 -17.31
C PRO A 10 20.33 -1.24 -17.32
N PHE A 11 21.39 -0.45 -17.14
CA PHE A 11 21.32 1.01 -17.08
C PHE A 11 21.27 1.67 -18.46
N GLN A 12 21.46 0.88 -19.54
CA GLN A 12 21.34 1.38 -20.91
C GLN A 12 19.89 1.47 -21.39
N PHE A 13 18.97 0.76 -20.74
CA PHE A 13 17.56 0.76 -21.10
C PHE A 13 16.77 1.77 -20.26
N GLY A 14 16.16 2.76 -20.92
CA GLY A 14 15.38 3.82 -20.25
C GLY A 14 14.23 3.28 -19.38
N PHE A 15 13.57 2.20 -19.80
CA PHE A 15 12.51 1.56 -19.00
C PHE A 15 13.04 0.97 -17.69
N MET A 16 14.27 0.47 -17.68
CA MET A 16 14.88 -0.16 -16.51
C MET A 16 15.44 0.88 -15.53
N VAL A 17 15.92 2.02 -16.04
CA VAL A 17 16.26 3.18 -15.22
C VAL A 17 15.00 3.76 -14.55
N ASN A 18 13.90 3.90 -15.30
CA ASN A 18 12.61 4.33 -14.77
C ASN A 18 12.09 3.40 -13.66
N ALA A 19 12.15 2.09 -13.90
CA ALA A 19 11.80 1.07 -12.91
C ALA A 19 12.62 1.18 -11.62
N LEU A 20 13.94 1.41 -11.76
CA LEU A 20 14.84 1.55 -10.63
C LEU A 20 14.56 2.84 -9.84
N ILE A 21 14.31 3.96 -10.52
CA ILE A 21 13.94 5.24 -9.86
C ILE A 21 12.64 5.08 -9.08
N ALA A 22 11.60 4.50 -9.69
CA ALA A 22 10.33 4.24 -9.01
C ALA A 22 10.51 3.35 -7.78
N SER A 23 11.32 2.29 -7.90
CA SER A 23 11.62 1.37 -6.78
C SER A 23 12.30 2.09 -5.62
N VAL A 24 13.28 2.94 -5.90
CA VAL A 24 13.97 3.73 -4.86
C VAL A 24 13.01 4.73 -4.19
N LEU A 25 12.14 5.38 -4.96
CA LEU A 25 11.13 6.30 -4.43
C LEU A 25 10.16 5.60 -3.46
N VAL A 26 9.71 4.38 -3.80
CA VAL A 26 8.79 3.59 -2.95
C VAL A 26 9.51 2.97 -1.76
N ALA A 27 10.81 2.63 -1.88
CA ALA A 27 11.58 2.03 -0.79
C ALA A 27 11.65 2.93 0.46
N VAL A 28 11.75 4.25 0.29
CA VAL A 28 11.85 5.21 1.40
C VAL A 28 10.62 5.19 2.33
N PRO A 29 9.39 5.47 1.87
CA PRO A 29 8.21 5.42 2.73
C PRO A 29 7.95 4.02 3.28
N THR A 30 8.20 2.97 2.49
CA THR A 30 7.99 1.57 2.91
C THR A 30 8.91 1.18 4.06
N ALA A 31 10.19 1.58 4.01
CA ALA A 31 11.14 1.33 5.10
C ALA A 31 10.73 2.06 6.39
N LEU A 32 10.28 3.31 6.29
CA LEU A 32 9.82 4.09 7.44
C LEU A 32 8.57 3.46 8.08
N LEU A 33 7.58 3.07 7.27
CA LEU A 33 6.36 2.44 7.75
C LEU A 33 6.62 1.06 8.38
N SER A 34 7.50 0.26 7.78
CA SER A 34 7.83 -1.09 8.27
C SER A 34 8.27 -1.10 9.74
N CYS A 35 9.08 -0.11 10.17
CA CYS A 35 9.47 0.01 11.58
C CYS A 35 8.26 0.13 12.52
N PHE A 36 7.25 0.92 12.16
CA PHE A 36 6.03 1.08 12.97
C PHE A 36 5.13 -0.15 12.90
N LEU A 37 5.00 -0.76 11.72
CA LEU A 37 4.21 -1.98 11.53
C LEU A 37 4.75 -3.14 12.38
N VAL A 38 6.06 -3.33 12.40
CA VAL A 38 6.71 -4.37 13.23
C VAL A 38 6.49 -4.11 14.72
N LEU A 39 6.65 -2.86 15.17
CA LEU A 39 6.40 -2.49 16.58
C LEU A 39 4.94 -2.72 17.02
N LYS A 40 3.99 -2.50 16.11
CA LYS A 40 2.55 -2.73 16.36
C LYS A 40 2.12 -4.19 16.16
N GLY A 41 2.99 -5.05 15.66
CA GLY A 41 2.68 -6.45 15.33
C GLY A 41 1.83 -6.62 14.07
N TRP A 42 1.79 -5.63 13.17
CA TRP A 42 0.98 -5.64 11.95
C TRP A 42 1.76 -6.22 10.75
N SER A 43 2.38 -7.39 10.93
CA SER A 43 3.21 -7.98 9.87
C SER A 43 2.42 -8.37 8.62
N LEU A 44 1.15 -8.72 8.79
CA LEU A 44 0.24 -9.12 7.70
C LEU A 44 -0.35 -7.93 6.91
N MET A 45 -0.12 -6.70 7.35
CA MET A 45 -0.78 -5.53 6.76
C MET A 45 -0.35 -5.25 5.32
N GLY A 46 0.94 -5.39 5.01
CA GLY A 46 1.44 -5.16 3.66
C GLY A 46 0.88 -6.16 2.63
N ASP A 47 0.78 -7.43 3.03
CA ASP A 47 0.23 -8.49 2.18
C ASP A 47 -1.29 -8.33 1.99
N ALA A 48 -2.00 -8.06 3.08
CA ALA A 48 -3.45 -7.85 3.06
C ALA A 48 -3.86 -6.67 2.16
N ILE A 49 -3.14 -5.54 2.23
CA ILE A 49 -3.46 -4.35 1.41
C ILE A 49 -3.20 -4.65 -0.08
N SER A 50 -2.09 -5.31 -0.41
CA SER A 50 -1.75 -5.63 -1.80
C SER A 50 -2.85 -6.45 -2.49
N HIS A 51 -3.43 -7.42 -1.78
CA HIS A 51 -4.54 -8.23 -2.31
C HIS A 51 -5.91 -7.54 -2.25
N ALA A 52 -6.16 -6.70 -1.25
CA ALA A 52 -7.43 -5.96 -1.13
C ALA A 52 -7.60 -4.86 -2.18
N VAL A 53 -6.52 -4.40 -2.80
CA VAL A 53 -6.52 -3.41 -3.88
C VAL A 53 -7.08 -3.98 -5.19
N PHE A 54 -6.95 -5.29 -5.41
CA PHE A 54 -7.39 -5.99 -6.63
C PHE A 54 -8.86 -5.71 -7.05
N PRO A 55 -9.89 -5.88 -6.19
CA PRO A 55 -11.27 -5.55 -6.56
C PRO A 55 -11.44 -4.09 -7.00
N GLY A 56 -10.70 -3.15 -6.41
CA GLY A 56 -10.75 -1.74 -6.79
C GLY A 56 -10.25 -1.48 -8.20
N VAL A 57 -9.18 -2.17 -8.59
CA VAL A 57 -8.62 -2.10 -9.94
C VAL A 57 -9.59 -2.70 -10.96
N VAL A 58 -10.19 -3.85 -10.65
CA VAL A 58 -11.21 -4.48 -11.51
C VAL A 58 -12.41 -3.56 -11.71
N ILE A 59 -12.88 -2.90 -10.65
CA ILE A 59 -14.00 -1.94 -10.75
C ILE A 59 -13.60 -0.71 -11.57
N ALA A 60 -12.39 -0.18 -11.38
CA ALA A 60 -11.90 0.95 -12.18
C ALA A 60 -11.79 0.60 -13.66
N TYR A 61 -11.36 -0.63 -13.99
CA TYR A 61 -11.34 -1.14 -15.36
C TYR A 61 -12.73 -1.17 -15.98
N ILE A 62 -13.75 -1.68 -15.27
CA ILE A 62 -15.15 -1.72 -15.75
C ILE A 62 -15.68 -0.31 -16.05
N LEU A 63 -15.34 0.66 -15.19
CA LEU A 63 -15.81 2.04 -15.29
C LEU A 63 -14.98 2.90 -16.25
N GLY A 64 -13.84 2.41 -16.76
CA GLY A 64 -12.91 3.20 -17.58
C GLY A 64 -12.17 4.31 -16.81
N PHE A 65 -12.08 4.20 -15.49
CA PHE A 65 -11.35 5.14 -14.64
C PHE A 65 -9.86 4.77 -14.52
N PRO A 66 -8.98 5.73 -14.17
CA PRO A 66 -7.57 5.43 -13.93
C PRO A 66 -7.40 4.43 -12.78
N TYR A 67 -6.58 3.39 -13.01
CA TYR A 67 -6.37 2.29 -12.08
C TYR A 67 -5.87 2.75 -10.71
N SER A 68 -5.02 3.78 -10.66
CA SER A 68 -4.49 4.36 -9.42
C SER A 68 -5.59 4.79 -8.45
N ILE A 69 -6.68 5.36 -8.96
CA ILE A 69 -7.79 5.85 -8.12
C ILE A 69 -8.60 4.67 -7.58
N GLY A 70 -8.90 3.68 -8.42
CA GLY A 70 -9.61 2.47 -7.97
C GLY A 70 -8.82 1.69 -6.94
N ALA A 71 -7.51 1.57 -7.17
CA ALA A 71 -6.58 0.91 -6.26
C ALA A 71 -6.54 1.62 -4.90
N PHE A 72 -6.32 2.93 -4.91
CA PHE A 72 -6.26 3.74 -3.69
C PHE A 72 -7.58 3.70 -2.91
N ALA A 73 -8.72 3.83 -3.59
CA ALA A 73 -10.04 3.79 -2.96
C ALA A 73 -10.30 2.43 -2.28
N ALA A 74 -10.00 1.30 -2.95
CA ALA A 74 -10.17 -0.02 -2.36
C ALA A 74 -9.21 -0.26 -1.20
N GLY A 75 -7.94 0.14 -1.31
CA GLY A 75 -6.97 0.07 -0.21
C GLY A 75 -7.44 0.86 1.02
N MET A 76 -7.92 2.09 0.82
CA MET A 76 -8.49 2.94 1.88
C MET A 76 -9.72 2.30 2.53
N VAL A 77 -10.65 1.76 1.74
CA VAL A 77 -11.82 1.05 2.26
C VAL A 77 -11.40 -0.15 3.09
N CYS A 78 -10.42 -0.93 2.63
CA CYS A 78 -9.89 -2.08 3.37
C CYS A 78 -9.24 -1.66 4.69
N ALA A 79 -8.40 -0.63 4.68
CA ALA A 79 -7.72 -0.12 5.87
C ALA A 79 -8.72 0.40 6.91
N LEU A 80 -9.71 1.19 6.48
CA LEU A 80 -10.77 1.72 7.33
C LEU A 80 -11.69 0.62 7.85
N ALA A 81 -12.09 -0.34 7.01
CA ALA A 81 -12.91 -1.47 7.42
C ALA A 81 -12.19 -2.34 8.47
N THR A 82 -10.89 -2.58 8.28
CA THR A 82 -10.07 -3.34 9.24
C THR A 82 -9.96 -2.59 10.57
N GLY A 83 -9.74 -1.27 10.55
CA GLY A 83 -9.69 -0.44 11.75
C GLY A 83 -11.03 -0.40 12.50
N PHE A 84 -12.14 -0.17 11.77
CA PHE A 84 -13.48 -0.14 12.35
C PHE A 84 -13.89 -1.49 12.95
N LEU A 85 -13.63 -2.58 12.23
CA LEU A 85 -14.01 -3.92 12.68
C LEU A 85 -13.18 -4.34 13.89
N LYS A 86 -11.92 -3.91 13.98
CA LYS A 86 -11.09 -4.09 15.17
C LYS A 86 -11.64 -3.33 16.38
N ASP A 87 -12.06 -2.08 16.23
CA ASP A 87 -12.60 -1.27 17.34
C ASP A 87 -13.94 -1.83 17.85
N ASN A 88 -14.73 -2.46 16.98
CA ASN A 88 -16.06 -3.00 17.31
C ASN A 88 -16.07 -4.52 17.64
N SER A 89 -14.97 -5.25 17.50
CA SER A 89 -14.90 -6.69 17.79
C SER A 89 -13.78 -7.06 18.77
N ARG A 90 -13.97 -8.15 19.51
CA ARG A 90 -12.97 -8.72 20.44
C ARG A 90 -11.93 -9.63 19.75
N ILE A 91 -11.91 -9.65 18.42
CA ILE A 91 -11.10 -10.54 17.61
C ILE A 91 -9.70 -9.92 17.42
N LYS A 92 -8.66 -10.77 17.35
CA LYS A 92 -7.28 -10.32 17.08
C LYS A 92 -7.22 -9.57 15.75
N GLN A 93 -6.43 -8.49 15.72
CA GLN A 93 -6.32 -7.60 14.56
C GLN A 93 -5.90 -8.35 13.29
N ASP A 94 -4.95 -9.28 13.39
CA ASP A 94 -4.47 -10.08 12.24
C ASP A 94 -5.60 -10.92 11.62
N THR A 95 -6.50 -11.45 12.46
CA THR A 95 -7.65 -12.23 12.00
C THR A 95 -8.71 -11.36 11.34
N VAL A 96 -8.98 -10.17 11.90
CA VAL A 96 -9.90 -9.19 11.31
C VAL A 96 -9.41 -8.78 9.93
N MET A 97 -8.11 -8.45 9.83
CA MET A 97 -7.47 -8.11 8.56
C MET A 97 -7.57 -9.27 7.57
N GLY A 98 -7.29 -10.49 8.04
CA GLY A 98 -7.52 -11.77 7.37
C GLY A 98 -8.85 -11.88 6.64
N ILE A 99 -9.92 -11.65 7.39
CA ILE A 99 -11.30 -11.79 6.93
C ILE A 99 -11.65 -10.69 5.91
N VAL A 100 -11.27 -9.44 6.19
CA VAL A 100 -11.58 -8.31 5.31
C VAL A 100 -10.89 -8.47 3.96
N PHE A 101 -9.57 -8.75 3.96
CA PHE A 101 -8.84 -8.89 2.69
C PHE A 101 -9.32 -10.12 1.90
N SER A 102 -9.57 -11.25 2.57
CA SER A 102 -10.03 -12.48 1.88
C SER A 102 -11.41 -12.27 1.25
N GLY A 103 -12.30 -11.56 1.94
CA GLY A 103 -13.61 -11.19 1.42
C GLY A 103 -13.52 -10.25 0.22
N MET A 104 -12.69 -9.21 0.31
CA MET A 104 -12.48 -8.25 -0.78
C MET A 104 -11.81 -8.90 -1.99
N PHE A 105 -10.80 -9.74 -1.78
CA PHE A 105 -10.12 -10.47 -2.83
C PHE A 105 -11.06 -11.45 -3.53
N GLY A 106 -11.83 -12.24 -2.78
CA GLY A 106 -12.85 -13.14 -3.34
C GLY A 106 -13.91 -12.39 -4.15
N PHE A 107 -14.35 -11.23 -3.66
CA PHE A 107 -15.27 -10.36 -4.40
C PHE A 107 -14.67 -9.86 -5.72
N GLY A 108 -13.41 -9.42 -5.70
CA GLY A 108 -12.68 -9.01 -6.91
C GLY A 108 -12.54 -10.15 -7.92
N LEU A 109 -12.27 -11.37 -7.44
CA LEU A 109 -12.14 -12.57 -8.27
C LEU A 109 -13.48 -12.96 -8.93
N VAL A 110 -14.60 -12.87 -8.20
CA VAL A 110 -15.93 -13.11 -8.77
C VAL A 110 -16.29 -12.09 -9.85
N LEU A 111 -15.98 -10.81 -9.62
CA LEU A 111 -16.14 -9.76 -10.62
C LEU A 111 -15.29 -10.07 -11.87
N TYR A 112 -14.02 -10.39 -11.67
CA TYR A 112 -13.09 -10.75 -12.74
C TYR A 112 -13.59 -11.92 -13.59
N VAL A 113 -13.98 -13.05 -12.98
CA VAL A 113 -14.43 -14.24 -13.71
C VAL A 113 -15.72 -13.98 -14.51
N LYS A 114 -16.59 -13.09 -14.04
CA LYS A 114 -17.84 -12.75 -14.74
C LYS A 114 -17.62 -11.89 -15.99
N ILE A 115 -16.48 -11.22 -16.08
CA ILE A 115 -16.13 -10.31 -17.18
C ILE A 115 -15.11 -11.05 -18.03
N GLN A 116 -15.55 -11.65 -19.14
CA GLN A 116 -14.62 -12.24 -20.12
C GLN A 116 -13.68 -11.14 -20.62
N SER A 117 -12.48 -11.10 -20.04
CA SER A 117 -11.45 -10.14 -20.37
C SER A 117 -10.30 -10.92 -20.99
N ASP A 118 -10.12 -10.81 -22.30
CA ASP A 118 -8.96 -11.32 -23.06
C ASP A 118 -7.64 -10.56 -22.71
N VAL A 119 -7.62 -9.83 -21.59
CA VAL A 119 -6.49 -9.01 -21.15
C VAL A 119 -5.81 -9.75 -20.01
N HIS A 120 -4.52 -10.02 -20.18
CA HIS A 120 -3.66 -10.59 -19.15
C HIS A 120 -3.54 -9.61 -17.97
N LEU A 121 -4.51 -9.63 -17.06
CA LEU A 121 -4.50 -8.88 -15.80
C LEU A 121 -3.49 -9.44 -14.79
N ASP A 122 -2.82 -10.56 -15.12
CA ASP A 122 -1.73 -11.15 -14.33
C ASP A 122 -0.59 -10.13 -14.10
N HIS A 123 -0.29 -9.28 -15.09
CA HIS A 123 0.74 -8.24 -14.96
C HIS A 123 0.37 -7.15 -13.95
N ILE A 124 -0.92 -6.98 -13.65
CA ILE A 124 -1.42 -6.03 -12.66
C ILE A 124 -1.51 -6.70 -11.28
N LEU A 125 -1.79 -8.01 -11.24
CA LEU A 125 -1.79 -8.80 -10.01
C LEU A 125 -0.38 -8.98 -9.42
N PHE A 126 0.63 -9.16 -10.29
CA PHE A 126 2.03 -9.37 -9.92
C PHE A 126 2.89 -8.08 -10.00
N GLY A 127 2.38 -7.04 -10.67
CA GLY A 127 3.07 -5.77 -10.88
C GLY A 127 4.04 -5.80 -12.07
N ASP A 128 3.92 -4.82 -12.97
CA ASP A 128 4.90 -4.60 -14.03
C ASP A 128 5.65 -3.28 -13.80
N VAL A 129 6.82 -3.40 -13.16
CA VAL A 129 7.70 -2.25 -12.89
C VAL A 129 8.33 -1.71 -14.19
N LEU A 130 8.35 -2.51 -15.27
CA LEU A 130 8.99 -2.15 -16.54
C LEU A 130 8.07 -1.30 -17.43
N GLY A 131 6.75 -1.34 -17.21
CA GLY A 131 5.74 -0.54 -17.92
C GLY A 131 5.52 0.86 -17.36
N ILE A 132 6.28 1.28 -16.34
CA ILE A 132 6.06 2.56 -15.64
C ILE A 132 6.41 3.75 -16.54
N GLY A 133 5.42 4.60 -16.82
CA GLY A 133 5.60 5.84 -17.56
C GLY A 133 6.13 6.98 -16.68
N LEU A 134 6.62 8.05 -17.30
CA LEU A 134 7.08 9.26 -16.59
C LEU A 134 5.98 9.86 -15.68
N ARG A 135 4.71 9.76 -16.10
CA ARG A 135 3.57 10.26 -15.33
C ARG A 135 3.36 9.46 -14.03
N ASP A 136 3.52 8.14 -14.09
CA ASP A 136 3.36 7.26 -12.93
C ASP A 136 4.51 7.46 -11.93
N ILE A 137 5.73 7.76 -12.41
CA ILE A 137 6.87 8.12 -11.56
C ILE A 137 6.58 9.40 -10.78
N VAL A 138 6.01 10.42 -11.44
CA VAL A 138 5.68 11.70 -10.78
C VAL A 138 4.55 11.50 -9.76
N GLU A 139 3.51 10.75 -10.10
CA GLU A 139 2.41 10.43 -9.15
C GLU A 139 2.93 9.64 -7.94
N THR A 140 3.74 8.60 -8.18
CA THR A 140 4.34 7.78 -7.12
C THR A 140 5.29 8.61 -6.26
N GLY A 141 6.12 9.45 -6.87
CA GLY A 141 7.04 10.34 -6.16
C GLY A 141 6.32 11.37 -5.30
N LEU A 142 5.20 11.92 -5.79
CA LEU A 142 4.37 12.85 -5.02
C LEU A 142 3.76 12.15 -3.79
N ILE A 143 3.18 10.97 -3.97
CA ILE A 143 2.60 10.18 -2.87
C ILE A 143 3.70 9.81 -1.87
N ALA A 144 4.83 9.28 -2.33
CA ALA A 144 5.96 8.92 -1.47
C ALA A 144 6.49 10.12 -0.67
N ALA A 145 6.60 11.30 -1.29
CA ALA A 145 7.05 12.52 -0.63
C ALA A 145 6.04 13.00 0.44
N ILE A 146 4.74 12.92 0.15
CA ILE A 146 3.69 13.26 1.12
C ILE A 146 3.73 12.30 2.31
N THR A 147 3.75 10.98 2.05
CA THR A 147 3.83 9.93 3.06
C THR A 147 5.08 10.10 3.94
N ALA A 148 6.25 10.24 3.33
CA ALA A 148 7.50 10.45 4.06
C ALA A 148 7.51 11.78 4.83
N GLY A 149 6.95 12.85 4.26
CA GLY A 149 6.82 14.15 4.91
C GLY A 149 5.93 14.12 6.14
N ILE A 150 4.78 13.45 6.07
CA ILE A 150 3.87 13.27 7.21
C ILE A 150 4.56 12.44 8.30
N ILE A 151 5.21 11.34 7.95
CA ILE A 151 5.95 10.51 8.92
C ILE A 151 7.07 11.33 9.57
N GLY A 152 7.82 12.13 8.79
CA GLY A 152 8.91 12.96 9.31
C GLY A 152 8.41 14.02 10.30
N ILE A 153 7.32 14.72 9.98
CA ILE A 153 6.74 15.76 10.85
C ILE A 153 6.11 15.13 12.11
N LYS A 154 5.45 13.98 11.97
CA LYS A 154 4.70 13.31 13.05
C LYS A 154 5.45 12.17 13.72
N TRP A 155 6.76 12.04 13.48
CA TRP A 155 7.59 10.94 13.98
C TRP A 155 7.45 10.73 15.50
N ARG A 156 7.50 11.84 16.27
CA ARG A 156 7.38 11.79 17.74
C ARG A 156 6.01 11.31 18.20
N ASP A 157 4.94 11.79 17.56
CA ASP A 157 3.56 11.43 17.88
C ASP A 157 3.28 9.94 17.55
N PHE A 158 3.77 9.45 16.41
CA PHE A 158 3.64 8.05 16.01
C PHE A 158 4.49 7.11 16.89
N LEU A 159 5.71 7.52 17.27
CA LEU A 159 6.56 6.72 18.15
C LEU A 159 5.93 6.58 19.54
N LEU A 160 5.41 7.66 20.11
CA LEU A 160 4.67 7.64 21.38
C LEU A 160 3.44 6.72 21.29
N HIS A 161 2.69 6.77 20.18
CA HIS A 161 1.54 5.89 19.96
C HIS A 161 1.93 4.41 19.75
N ALA A 162 3.11 4.14 19.21
CA ALA A 162 3.62 2.79 19.01
C ALA A 162 4.10 2.15 20.33
N PHE A 163 4.78 2.92 21.19
CA PHE A 163 5.35 2.43 22.45
C PHE A 163 4.35 2.39 23.61
N ASP A 164 3.58 3.46 23.84
CA ASP A 164 2.64 3.53 24.96
C ASP A 164 1.36 4.30 24.61
N PRO A 165 0.29 3.59 24.19
CA PRO A 165 -0.99 4.22 23.88
C PRO A 165 -1.69 4.82 25.11
N ALA A 166 -1.35 4.40 26.33
CA ALA A 166 -1.90 4.97 27.56
C ALA A 166 -1.22 6.30 27.91
N GLN A 167 0.11 6.38 27.77
CA GLN A 167 0.84 7.64 27.91
C GLN A 167 0.44 8.65 26.82
N ALA A 168 0.26 8.21 25.57
CA ALA A 168 -0.21 9.09 24.49
C ALA A 168 -1.58 9.70 24.80
N ARG A 169 -2.49 8.94 25.43
CA ARG A 169 -3.81 9.44 25.87
C ARG A 169 -3.69 10.43 27.03
N ALA A 170 -2.75 10.21 27.94
CA ALA A 170 -2.48 11.11 29.07
C ALA A 170 -1.86 12.46 28.64
N VAL A 171 -1.06 12.46 27.57
CA VAL A 171 -0.47 13.68 26.96
C VAL A 171 -1.50 14.49 26.15
N GLY A 172 -2.73 13.98 25.99
CA GLY A 172 -3.82 14.66 25.28
C GLY A 172 -3.80 14.46 23.75
N LEU A 173 -3.00 13.52 23.24
CA LEU A 173 -2.99 13.17 21.83
C LEU A 173 -4.25 12.38 21.45
N ARG A 174 -4.84 12.70 20.30
CA ARG A 174 -6.02 11.99 19.76
C ARG A 174 -5.59 10.64 19.20
N VAL A 175 -5.50 9.64 20.08
CA VAL A 175 -5.04 8.27 19.78
C VAL A 175 -5.77 7.65 18.57
N ASN A 176 -7.08 7.87 18.43
CA ASN A 176 -7.84 7.36 17.28
C ASN A 176 -7.41 8.02 15.96
N LEU A 177 -7.15 9.34 15.97
CA LEU A 177 -6.72 10.06 14.76
C LEU A 177 -5.33 9.62 14.31
N LEU A 178 -4.43 9.32 15.25
CA LEU A 178 -3.11 8.76 14.95
C LEU A 178 -3.20 7.31 14.48
N HIS A 179 -4.13 6.52 15.03
CA HIS A 179 -4.36 5.15 14.59
C HIS A 179 -4.86 5.08 13.15
N TYR A 180 -5.95 5.80 12.83
CA TYR A 180 -6.47 5.88 11.47
C TYR A 180 -5.50 6.59 10.52
N GLY A 181 -4.76 7.60 11.01
CA GLY A 181 -3.70 8.25 10.25
C GLY A 181 -2.58 7.30 9.82
N LEU A 182 -2.16 6.36 10.69
CA LEU A 182 -1.17 5.36 10.34
C LEU A 182 -1.73 4.25 9.42
N LEU A 183 -3.05 3.99 9.47
CA LEU A 183 -3.71 3.01 8.61
C LEU A 183 -3.91 3.53 7.18
N CYS A 184 -4.16 4.82 7.03
CA CYS A 184 -4.43 5.46 5.74
C CYS A 184 -3.16 5.86 4.97
N LEU A 185 -1.99 5.78 5.60
CA LEU A 185 -0.72 6.31 5.09
C LEU A 185 0.18 5.20 4.56
#